data_AF-A0A8I1QCJ4-F1
#
_entry.id   AF-A0A8I1QCJ4-F1
#
_cell.length_a   1.000
_cell.length_b   1.000
_cell.length_c   1.000
_cell.angle_alpha   90.00
_cell.angle_beta   90.00
_cell.angle_gamma   90.00
#
_symmetry.space_group_name_H-M   'P 1'
#
loop_
_entity.id
_entity.type
_entity.pdbx_description
1 polymer ?
#
loop_
_entity_poly.entity_id
_entity_poly.type
_entity_poly.pdbx_seq_one_letter_code
_entity_poly.pdbx_strand_id
1 'polypeptide(L)'
;MLTHNDLITLGVQLGYKDLEAGLCNGFNCMWLQAYFCDQLPAFYKRLRIIHQHKDHIHLLVERIRMAQENNQRTTVDLEFLDILAFYEGMTLYLKPEDYQFLFPNFPTLNQEDIDVIFELIKPVLLNNQQLNFYYDHEYVLTEKEFISLFSRFANIFAHSLEPIALLVSCSDHTVSLAYNDKTSQWLYMDVNSLNNCESLNYHWEVDTLKLFNTLQTSFRSMIYLSFNVKILSTHHTYPIKEQFKSLSNCTPISEIGRTDSKGVGLLYLACQNGNINHVRQLLQQGYTWELNRKNKDGLNPFLITCLYGYADILSLLQNSSVEYQVNAANNEGATALHLACASGHARIVEELLNHPKLQVNQTNHSGVTPLYIACQTGHDEIVALLLQHKQLQPLDTIGLEGHTPLMVACLSPRTQNNKKLFTLLLAHGASMTLKNNAGQTALDIAVSTNNSAAIDVLSLWLLHHPQQLSQFMSPLTFTTIDKKYLHKSRINKEPLTFFNKQNMAIEAEPINRCSLKV
;
A
#
# COMPACT_ATOMS: atom_id res chain seq x y z
N MET A 1 -10.74 -11.47 -23.91
CA MET A 1 -9.29 -11.49 -23.62
C MET A 1 -9.07 -11.44 -22.12
N LEU A 2 -7.87 -11.79 -21.64
CA LEU A 2 -7.50 -11.67 -20.22
C LEU A 2 -7.43 -10.19 -19.82
N THR A 3 -7.83 -9.85 -18.60
CA THR A 3 -7.84 -8.48 -18.09
C THR A 3 -7.04 -8.37 -16.78
N HIS A 4 -6.68 -7.14 -16.41
CA HIS A 4 -6.09 -6.84 -15.10
C HIS A 4 -6.97 -7.37 -13.96
N ASN A 5 -8.29 -7.20 -14.04
CA ASN A 5 -9.21 -7.63 -12.98
C ASN A 5 -9.30 -9.15 -12.83
N ASP A 6 -9.09 -9.92 -13.91
CA ASP A 6 -9.04 -11.37 -13.84
C ASP A 6 -7.86 -11.84 -12.98
N LEU A 7 -6.71 -11.16 -13.07
CA LEU A 7 -5.53 -11.43 -12.25
C LEU A 7 -5.77 -11.08 -10.78
N ILE A 8 -6.37 -9.91 -10.49
CA ILE A 8 -6.77 -9.57 -9.11
C ILE A 8 -7.70 -10.65 -8.55
N THR A 9 -8.75 -11.00 -9.30
CA THR A 9 -9.79 -11.94 -8.85
C THR A 9 -9.21 -13.31 -8.52
N LEU A 10 -8.33 -13.83 -9.37
CA LEU A 10 -7.65 -15.10 -9.11
C LEU A 10 -6.73 -14.99 -7.89
N GLY A 11 -5.90 -13.96 -7.79
CA GLY A 11 -4.99 -13.77 -6.66
C GLY A 11 -5.71 -13.69 -5.32
N VAL A 12 -6.81 -12.93 -5.25
CA VAL A 12 -7.65 -12.83 -4.04
C VAL A 12 -8.23 -14.19 -3.64
N GLN A 13 -8.71 -15.00 -4.60
CA GLN A 13 -9.22 -16.34 -4.31
C GLN A 13 -8.13 -17.34 -3.89
N LEU A 14 -6.89 -17.12 -4.32
CA LEU A 14 -5.70 -17.85 -3.88
C LEU A 14 -5.17 -17.39 -2.52
N GLY A 15 -5.70 -16.30 -1.95
CA GLY A 15 -5.35 -15.80 -0.62
C GLY A 15 -4.38 -14.62 -0.61
N TYR A 16 -3.97 -14.11 -1.77
CA TYR A 16 -3.13 -12.92 -1.89
C TYR A 16 -3.99 -11.67 -1.70
N LYS A 17 -3.77 -10.98 -0.57
CA LYS A 17 -4.47 -9.74 -0.22
C LYS A 17 -3.70 -8.53 -0.79
N ASP A 18 -4.43 -7.46 -1.07
CA ASP A 18 -3.89 -6.15 -1.48
C ASP A 18 -3.14 -6.11 -2.82
N LEU A 19 -3.37 -7.08 -3.71
CA LEU A 19 -2.80 -7.05 -5.06
C LEU A 19 -3.22 -5.79 -5.85
N GLU A 20 -4.40 -5.23 -5.60
CA GLU A 20 -4.89 -4.05 -6.34
C GLU A 20 -3.94 -2.85 -6.32
N ALA A 21 -3.25 -2.62 -5.20
CA ALA A 21 -2.40 -1.43 -5.02
C ALA A 21 -1.00 -1.59 -5.64
N GLY A 22 -0.65 -2.78 -6.12
CA GLY A 22 0.72 -3.09 -6.53
C GLY A 22 0.86 -4.02 -7.72
N LEU A 23 -0.21 -4.69 -8.18
CA LEU A 23 -0.15 -5.72 -9.21
C LEU A 23 0.66 -5.27 -10.43
N CYS A 24 0.46 -4.04 -10.90
CA CYS A 24 1.21 -3.48 -12.02
C CYS A 24 2.73 -3.58 -11.80
N ASN A 25 3.25 -3.15 -10.66
CA ASN A 25 4.68 -3.18 -10.38
C ASN A 25 5.22 -4.62 -10.32
N GLY A 26 4.58 -5.50 -9.53
CA GLY A 26 5.03 -6.87 -9.33
C GLY A 26 4.95 -7.70 -10.62
N PHE A 27 3.87 -7.54 -11.39
CA PHE A 27 3.70 -8.18 -12.69
C PHE A 27 4.77 -7.75 -13.69
N ASN A 28 5.07 -6.46 -13.77
CA ASN A 28 6.08 -5.91 -14.68
C ASN A 28 7.49 -6.36 -14.29
N CYS A 29 7.82 -6.41 -13.01
CA CYS A 29 9.09 -6.98 -12.55
C CYS A 29 9.23 -8.46 -12.93
N MET A 30 8.17 -9.26 -12.76
CA MET A 30 8.15 -10.67 -13.21
C MET A 30 8.31 -10.80 -14.72
N TRP A 31 7.72 -9.89 -15.50
CA TRP A 31 7.88 -9.88 -16.95
C TRP A 31 9.32 -9.57 -17.36
N LEU A 32 9.94 -8.56 -16.73
CA LEU A 32 11.34 -8.20 -16.98
C LEU A 32 12.29 -9.33 -16.61
N GLN A 33 12.06 -9.99 -15.48
CA GLN A 33 12.86 -11.15 -15.10
C GLN A 33 12.74 -12.27 -16.14
N ALA A 34 11.54 -12.52 -16.67
CA ALA A 34 11.35 -13.47 -17.75
C ALA A 34 12.00 -13.02 -19.07
N TYR A 35 12.03 -11.72 -19.36
CA TYR A 35 12.75 -11.15 -20.50
C TYR A 35 14.26 -11.39 -20.40
N PHE A 36 14.88 -11.07 -19.26
CA PHE A 36 16.32 -11.25 -19.07
C PHE A 36 16.76 -12.72 -19.07
N CYS A 37 15.87 -13.64 -18.66
CA CYS A 37 16.16 -15.08 -18.64
C CYS A 37 15.85 -15.81 -19.97
N ASP A 38 15.41 -15.12 -21.02
CA ASP A 38 14.84 -15.74 -22.23
C ASP A 38 13.66 -16.70 -21.92
N GLN A 39 12.89 -16.43 -20.86
CA GLN A 39 11.76 -17.23 -20.37
C GLN A 39 10.39 -16.60 -20.65
N LEU A 40 10.30 -15.60 -21.54
CA LEU A 40 9.02 -15.02 -21.96
C LEU A 40 7.98 -16.07 -22.40
N PRO A 41 8.33 -17.15 -23.15
CA PRO A 41 7.35 -18.19 -23.50
C PRO A 41 6.70 -18.87 -22.29
N ALA A 42 7.48 -19.10 -21.22
CA ALA A 42 6.99 -19.69 -19.97
C ALA A 42 6.13 -18.68 -19.18
N PHE A 43 6.54 -17.41 -19.15
CA PHE A 43 5.72 -16.32 -18.59
C PHE A 43 4.34 -16.26 -19.29
N TYR A 44 4.31 -16.24 -20.62
CA TYR A 44 3.05 -16.21 -21.38
C TYR A 44 2.26 -17.51 -21.31
N LYS A 45 2.90 -18.66 -21.03
CA LYS A 45 2.19 -19.91 -20.76
C LYS A 45 1.29 -19.78 -19.54
N ARG A 46 1.78 -19.19 -18.45
CA ARG A 46 0.99 -18.93 -17.23
C ARG A 46 -0.23 -18.07 -17.53
N LEU A 47 -0.03 -16.95 -18.25
CA LEU A 47 -1.13 -16.06 -18.64
C LEU A 47 -2.16 -16.77 -19.52
N ARG A 48 -1.73 -17.65 -20.43
CA ARG A 48 -2.64 -18.45 -21.27
C ARG A 48 -3.47 -19.42 -20.45
N ILE A 49 -2.89 -20.09 -19.44
CA ILE A 49 -3.65 -20.99 -18.55
C ILE A 49 -4.70 -20.19 -17.77
N ILE A 50 -4.33 -19.02 -17.24
CA ILE A 50 -5.27 -18.13 -16.54
C ILE A 50 -6.37 -17.68 -17.50
N HIS A 51 -6.01 -17.24 -18.71
CA HIS A 51 -6.93 -16.82 -19.75
C HIS A 51 -7.96 -17.90 -20.09
N GLN A 52 -7.55 -19.16 -20.21
CA GLN A 52 -8.43 -20.30 -20.49
C GLN A 52 -9.48 -20.53 -19.39
N HIS A 53 -9.19 -20.11 -18.15
CA HIS A 53 -10.08 -20.31 -17.00
C HIS A 53 -10.72 -19.01 -16.50
N LYS A 54 -10.58 -17.88 -17.22
CA LYS A 54 -11.05 -16.56 -16.75
C LYS A 54 -12.55 -16.53 -16.44
N ASP A 55 -13.37 -17.30 -17.17
CA ASP A 55 -14.82 -17.36 -16.97
C ASP A 55 -15.21 -18.34 -15.84
N HIS A 56 -14.24 -19.14 -15.37
CA HIS A 56 -14.41 -20.18 -14.34
C HIS A 56 -13.23 -20.20 -13.35
N ILE A 57 -12.85 -19.03 -12.81
CA ILE A 57 -11.69 -18.88 -11.91
C ILE A 57 -11.72 -19.86 -10.73
N HIS A 58 -12.91 -20.13 -10.18
CA HIS A 58 -13.08 -21.07 -9.06
C HIS A 58 -12.58 -22.49 -9.38
N LEU A 59 -12.76 -22.98 -10.62
CA LEU A 59 -12.25 -24.29 -11.05
C LEU A 59 -10.72 -24.30 -11.13
N LEU A 60 -10.12 -23.18 -11.56
CA LEU A 60 -8.67 -23.05 -11.57
C LEU A 60 -8.09 -23.06 -10.16
N VAL A 61 -8.74 -22.35 -9.22
CA VAL A 61 -8.35 -22.35 -7.80
C VAL A 61 -8.45 -23.75 -7.20
N GLU A 62 -9.53 -24.48 -7.49
CA GLU A 62 -9.70 -25.86 -7.03
C GLU A 62 -8.59 -26.78 -7.58
N ARG A 63 -8.28 -26.67 -8.89
CA ARG A 63 -7.19 -27.43 -9.51
C ARG A 63 -5.82 -27.11 -8.90
N ILE A 64 -5.54 -25.84 -8.60
CA ILE A 64 -4.30 -25.43 -7.92
C ILE A 64 -4.24 -26.07 -6.52
N ARG A 65 -5.33 -26.04 -5.74
CA ARG A 65 -5.38 -26.67 -4.41
C ARG A 65 -5.18 -28.17 -4.47
N MET A 66 -5.83 -28.85 -5.42
CA MET A 66 -5.62 -30.29 -5.66
C MET A 66 -4.15 -30.59 -6.01
N ALA A 67 -3.52 -29.75 -6.83
CA ALA A 67 -2.10 -29.90 -7.17
C ALA A 67 -1.17 -29.69 -5.97
N GLN A 68 -1.52 -28.80 -5.03
CA GLN A 68 -0.77 -28.59 -3.77
C GLN A 68 -0.85 -29.82 -2.85
N GLU A 69 -2.01 -30.49 -2.79
CA GLU A 69 -2.25 -31.66 -1.93
C GLU A 69 -1.68 -32.96 -2.54
N ASN A 70 -1.39 -32.98 -3.84
CA ASN A 70 -0.86 -34.16 -4.52
C ASN A 70 0.66 -34.35 -4.31
N ASN A 71 1.01 -35.28 -3.43
CA ASN A 71 2.41 -35.60 -3.11
C ASN A 71 3.23 -36.17 -4.29
N GLN A 72 2.60 -36.75 -5.31
CA GLN A 72 3.32 -37.33 -6.46
C GLN A 72 3.69 -36.32 -7.54
N ARG A 73 3.06 -35.12 -7.52
CA ARG A 73 3.28 -33.97 -8.43
C ARG A 73 3.48 -34.37 -9.90
N THR A 74 2.38 -34.59 -10.61
CA THR A 74 2.40 -34.84 -12.06
C THR A 74 2.88 -33.61 -12.83
N THR A 75 3.22 -33.78 -14.12
CA THR A 75 3.58 -32.66 -14.99
C THR A 75 2.48 -31.61 -15.11
N VAL A 76 1.21 -32.01 -15.03
CA VAL A 76 0.05 -31.10 -15.03
C VAL A 76 -0.06 -30.35 -13.71
N ASP A 77 0.21 -31.02 -12.59
CA ASP A 77 0.25 -30.36 -11.27
C ASP A 77 1.32 -29.27 -11.24
N LEU A 78 2.48 -29.52 -11.84
CA LEU A 78 3.55 -28.52 -11.95
C LEU A 78 3.12 -27.28 -12.74
N GLU A 79 2.27 -27.41 -13.76
CA GLU A 79 1.75 -26.25 -14.51
C GLU A 79 0.83 -25.37 -13.66
N PHE A 80 0.00 -25.97 -12.79
CA PHE A 80 -0.86 -25.23 -11.88
C PHE A 80 -0.08 -24.62 -10.71
N LEU A 81 0.90 -25.34 -10.17
CA LEU A 81 1.80 -24.81 -9.13
C LEU A 81 2.67 -23.65 -9.65
N ASP A 82 3.00 -23.63 -10.94
CA ASP A 82 3.72 -22.51 -11.57
C ASP A 82 2.92 -21.20 -11.58
N ILE A 83 1.58 -21.27 -11.53
CA ILE A 83 0.71 -20.11 -11.33
C ILE A 83 0.83 -19.60 -9.89
N LEU A 84 0.93 -20.50 -8.90
CA LEU A 84 1.13 -20.09 -7.51
C LEU A 84 2.47 -19.36 -7.36
N ALA A 85 3.56 -19.94 -7.88
CA ALA A 85 4.87 -19.32 -7.89
C ALA A 85 4.89 -17.95 -8.59
N PHE A 86 4.04 -17.77 -9.62
CA PHE A 86 3.87 -16.48 -10.29
C PHE A 86 3.27 -15.41 -9.36
N TYR A 87 2.26 -15.75 -8.56
CA TYR A 87 1.70 -14.81 -7.56
C TYR A 87 2.63 -14.59 -6.36
N GLU A 88 3.38 -15.60 -5.93
CA GLU A 88 4.42 -15.45 -4.90
C GLU A 88 5.49 -14.46 -5.37
N GLY A 89 5.98 -14.63 -6.60
CA GLY A 89 6.96 -13.73 -7.22
C GLY A 89 6.44 -12.30 -7.36
N MET A 90 5.19 -12.10 -7.79
CA MET A 90 4.59 -10.76 -7.81
C MET A 90 4.50 -10.16 -6.40
N THR A 91 4.04 -10.93 -5.41
CA THR A 91 3.86 -10.44 -4.04
C THR A 91 5.19 -10.07 -3.39
N LEU A 92 6.25 -10.82 -3.68
CA LEU A 92 7.62 -10.49 -3.25
C LEU A 92 8.05 -9.09 -3.67
N TYR A 93 7.79 -8.70 -4.92
CA TYR A 93 8.12 -7.35 -5.40
C TYR A 93 7.24 -6.24 -4.77
N LEU A 94 6.13 -6.58 -4.13
CA LEU A 94 5.18 -5.62 -3.56
C LEU A 94 5.32 -5.43 -2.06
N LYS A 95 5.51 -6.54 -1.35
CA LYS A 95 5.63 -6.58 0.10
C LYS A 95 6.79 -7.49 0.46
N PRO A 96 8.04 -7.07 0.16
CA PRO A 96 9.19 -7.82 0.61
C PRO A 96 9.15 -8.01 2.14
N GLU A 97 8.53 -7.09 2.89
CA GLU A 97 8.38 -7.13 4.35
C GLU A 97 7.57 -8.31 4.88
N ASP A 98 6.64 -8.85 4.09
CA ASP A 98 5.91 -10.07 4.46
C ASP A 98 6.86 -11.29 4.56
N TYR A 99 8.09 -11.16 4.05
CA TYR A 99 9.16 -12.16 4.12
C TYR A 99 10.21 -11.86 5.20
N GLN A 100 10.02 -10.83 6.04
CA GLN A 100 10.92 -10.49 7.16
C GLN A 100 11.16 -11.63 8.15
N PHE A 101 10.22 -12.59 8.28
CA PHE A 101 10.41 -13.75 9.16
C PHE A 101 11.62 -14.62 8.76
N LEU A 102 12.03 -14.55 7.49
CA LEU A 102 13.24 -15.21 7.00
C LEU A 102 14.51 -14.46 7.45
N PHE A 103 14.39 -13.16 7.77
CA PHE A 103 15.50 -12.26 8.12
C PHE A 103 15.15 -11.30 9.28
N PRO A 104 15.00 -11.81 10.52
CA PRO A 104 14.47 -11.04 11.65
C PRO A 104 15.37 -9.88 12.13
N ASN A 105 16.57 -9.71 11.56
CA ASN A 105 17.53 -8.68 11.97
C ASN A 105 17.49 -7.40 11.12
N PHE A 106 16.57 -7.29 10.14
CA PHE A 106 16.50 -6.15 9.22
C PHE A 106 15.13 -5.44 9.34
N PRO A 107 15.05 -4.34 10.12
CA PRO A 107 13.78 -3.68 10.46
C PRO A 107 13.12 -2.93 9.28
N THR A 108 13.88 -2.61 8.23
CA THR A 108 13.39 -2.01 6.97
C THR A 108 14.13 -2.67 5.82
N LEU A 109 13.40 -3.34 4.92
CA LEU A 109 14.00 -4.02 3.77
C LEU A 109 14.38 -3.00 2.71
N ASN A 110 15.68 -2.88 2.46
CA ASN A 110 16.24 -2.13 1.35
C ASN A 110 16.51 -3.07 0.15
N GLN A 111 17.06 -2.54 -0.94
CA GLN A 111 17.34 -3.33 -2.14
C GLN A 111 18.25 -4.54 -1.86
N GLU A 112 19.26 -4.38 -0.99
CA GLU A 112 20.16 -5.49 -0.61
C GLU A 112 19.38 -6.61 0.11
N ASP A 113 18.36 -6.26 0.89
CA ASP A 113 17.53 -7.25 1.59
C ASP A 113 16.56 -7.97 0.64
N ILE A 114 16.02 -7.26 -0.36
CA ILE A 114 15.24 -7.85 -1.46
C ILE A 114 16.10 -8.90 -2.17
N ASP A 115 17.38 -8.61 -2.40
CA ASP A 115 18.32 -9.52 -3.03
C ASP A 115 18.50 -10.82 -2.23
N VAL A 116 18.51 -10.74 -0.88
CA VAL A 116 18.56 -11.94 -0.01
C VAL A 116 17.23 -12.72 -0.02
N ILE A 117 16.07 -12.05 -0.09
CA ILE A 117 14.77 -12.72 -0.19
C ILE A 117 14.62 -13.43 -1.55
N PHE A 118 15.15 -12.86 -2.64
CA PHE A 118 15.23 -13.52 -3.95
C PHE A 118 16.01 -14.84 -3.90
N GLU A 119 17.07 -14.92 -3.09
CA GLU A 119 17.77 -16.19 -2.87
C GLU A 119 16.93 -17.23 -2.12
N LEU A 120 15.91 -16.84 -1.36
CA LEU A 120 15.09 -17.77 -0.58
C LEU A 120 13.84 -18.26 -1.31
N ILE A 121 13.28 -17.48 -2.23
CA ILE A 121 12.00 -17.81 -2.88
C ILE A 121 12.17 -18.76 -4.08
N LYS A 122 13.41 -19.09 -4.48
CA LYS A 122 13.82 -20.05 -5.52
C LYS A 122 12.74 -21.05 -5.99
N PRO A 123 11.94 -20.74 -7.03
CA PRO A 123 11.69 -21.74 -8.05
C PRO A 123 13.04 -21.99 -8.72
N VAL A 124 13.41 -23.24 -8.96
CA VAL A 124 14.69 -23.65 -9.59
C VAL A 124 15.00 -22.88 -10.90
N LEU A 125 14.00 -22.21 -11.50
CA LEU A 125 14.08 -21.37 -12.70
C LEU A 125 14.49 -19.90 -12.47
N LEU A 126 14.34 -19.31 -11.28
CA LEU A 126 14.69 -17.88 -11.02
C LEU A 126 16.11 -17.70 -10.43
N ASN A 127 16.83 -18.80 -10.24
CA ASN A 127 18.06 -18.91 -9.47
C ASN A 127 19.29 -18.15 -10.05
N ASN A 128 19.15 -17.50 -11.21
CA ASN A 128 20.29 -17.03 -12.00
C ASN A 128 20.30 -15.53 -12.38
N GLN A 129 19.29 -14.73 -12.03
CA GLN A 129 19.14 -13.38 -12.59
C GLN A 129 18.41 -12.43 -11.63
N GLN A 130 19.16 -11.79 -10.73
CA GLN A 130 18.68 -10.71 -9.87
C GLN A 130 18.49 -9.43 -10.71
N LEU A 131 17.40 -8.69 -10.48
CA LEU A 131 17.19 -7.39 -11.12
C LEU A 131 18.02 -6.32 -10.41
N ASN A 132 19.06 -5.80 -11.08
CA ASN A 132 19.86 -4.70 -10.56
C ASN A 132 19.37 -3.36 -11.11
N PHE A 133 19.10 -2.40 -10.22
CA PHE A 133 18.70 -1.04 -10.58
C PHE A 133 19.93 -0.15 -10.77
N TYR A 134 20.13 0.37 -11.99
CA TYR A 134 21.30 1.17 -12.36
C TYR A 134 21.04 2.67 -12.38
N TYR A 135 19.77 3.03 -12.48
CA TYR A 135 19.32 4.39 -12.66
C TYR A 135 17.90 4.49 -12.09
N ASP A 136 17.62 5.56 -11.38
CA ASP A 136 16.31 5.85 -10.79
C ASP A 136 16.13 7.37 -10.81
N HIS A 137 15.25 7.86 -11.70
CA HIS A 137 15.10 9.30 -11.91
C HIS A 137 13.69 9.69 -12.36
N GLU A 138 13.19 10.76 -11.77
CA GLU A 138 11.89 11.36 -12.08
C GLU A 138 11.98 12.36 -13.21
N TYR A 139 10.92 12.45 -13.99
CA TYR A 139 10.82 13.30 -15.17
C TYR A 139 9.43 13.90 -15.30
N VAL A 140 9.37 15.14 -15.77
CA VAL A 140 8.15 15.80 -16.25
C VAL A 140 8.45 16.40 -17.62
N LEU A 141 8.02 15.71 -18.69
CA LEU A 141 8.46 16.01 -20.06
C LEU A 141 7.31 16.37 -20.99
N THR A 142 7.61 17.25 -21.94
CA THR A 142 6.84 17.42 -23.17
C THR A 142 7.09 16.25 -24.13
N GLU A 143 6.26 16.11 -25.17
CA GLU A 143 6.45 15.11 -26.23
C GLU A 143 7.85 15.19 -26.87
N LYS A 144 8.30 16.40 -27.22
CA LYS A 144 9.59 16.61 -27.88
C LYS A 144 10.77 16.19 -26.98
N GLU A 145 10.72 16.53 -25.71
CA GLU A 145 11.75 16.16 -24.73
C GLU A 145 11.74 14.66 -24.44
N PHE A 146 10.55 14.06 -24.35
CA PHE A 146 10.39 12.62 -24.22
C PHE A 146 11.03 11.89 -25.39
N ILE A 147 10.70 12.27 -26.63
CA ILE A 147 11.26 11.64 -27.83
C ILE A 147 12.78 11.77 -27.82
N SER A 148 13.32 12.95 -27.48
CA SER A 148 14.77 13.15 -27.39
C SER A 148 15.44 12.23 -26.35
N LEU A 149 14.84 12.11 -25.17
CA LEU A 149 15.35 11.25 -24.09
C LEU A 149 15.27 9.76 -24.47
N PHE A 150 14.11 9.30 -24.93
CA PHE A 150 13.90 7.90 -25.28
C PHE A 150 14.67 7.48 -26.53
N SER A 151 14.93 8.38 -27.48
CA SER A 151 15.87 8.10 -28.57
C SER A 151 17.30 7.88 -28.06
N ARG A 152 17.72 8.58 -26.99
CA ARG A 152 19.04 8.34 -26.37
C ARG A 152 19.06 7.02 -25.59
N PHE A 153 17.99 6.67 -24.88
CA PHE A 153 17.87 5.34 -24.26
C PHE A 153 17.93 4.24 -25.32
N ALA A 154 17.14 4.35 -26.39
CA ALA A 154 17.17 3.41 -27.51
C ALA A 154 18.59 3.24 -28.09
N ASN A 155 19.32 4.35 -28.29
CA ASN A 155 20.69 4.28 -28.77
C ASN A 155 21.63 3.56 -27.79
N ILE A 156 21.53 3.81 -26.48
CA ILE A 156 22.33 3.09 -25.48
C ILE A 156 22.00 1.59 -25.50
N PHE A 157 20.71 1.26 -25.55
CA PHE A 157 20.23 -0.11 -25.47
C PHE A 157 20.64 -0.91 -26.71
N ALA A 158 20.60 -0.29 -27.90
CA ALA A 158 21.03 -0.90 -29.15
C ALA A 158 22.55 -1.23 -29.21
N HIS A 159 23.37 -0.51 -28.44
CA HIS A 159 24.82 -0.72 -28.38
C HIS A 159 25.26 -1.43 -27.10
N SER A 160 24.31 -1.82 -26.24
CA SER A 160 24.59 -2.57 -25.03
C SER A 160 24.90 -4.01 -25.38
N LEU A 161 25.96 -4.56 -24.77
CA LEU A 161 26.29 -5.98 -24.86
C LEU A 161 25.44 -6.84 -23.90
N GLU A 162 24.80 -6.20 -22.94
CA GLU A 162 23.97 -6.83 -21.91
C GLU A 162 22.50 -6.42 -22.12
N PRO A 163 21.53 -7.30 -21.80
CA PRO A 163 20.14 -6.93 -21.89
C PRO A 163 19.82 -5.86 -20.84
N ILE A 164 19.19 -4.77 -21.29
CA ILE A 164 18.75 -3.66 -20.45
C ILE A 164 17.25 -3.46 -20.68
N ALA A 165 16.54 -3.13 -19.60
CA ALA A 165 15.13 -2.78 -19.66
C ALA A 165 14.80 -1.58 -18.77
N LEU A 166 13.60 -1.03 -18.96
CA LEU A 166 13.05 0.08 -18.20
C LEU A 166 11.81 -0.38 -17.45
N LEU A 167 11.71 0.02 -16.18
CA LEU A 167 10.41 0.22 -15.52
C LEU A 167 10.08 1.70 -15.61
N VAL A 168 8.92 1.99 -16.17
CA VAL A 168 8.37 3.35 -16.23
C VAL A 168 7.14 3.38 -15.34
N SER A 169 7.17 4.22 -14.32
CA SER A 169 6.11 4.29 -13.31
C SER A 169 5.57 5.70 -13.16
N CYS A 170 4.28 5.81 -12.88
CA CYS A 170 3.65 7.02 -12.39
C CYS A 170 2.95 6.70 -11.06
N SER A 171 2.22 7.66 -10.48
CA SER A 171 1.74 7.56 -9.10
C SER A 171 0.94 6.31 -8.74
N ASP A 172 0.26 5.68 -9.70
CA ASP A 172 -0.62 4.52 -9.51
C ASP A 172 -0.44 3.41 -10.56
N HIS A 173 0.54 3.54 -11.46
CA HIS A 173 0.71 2.59 -12.56
C HIS A 173 2.17 2.35 -12.92
N THR A 174 2.48 1.18 -13.45
CA THR A 174 3.82 0.79 -13.87
C THR A 174 3.75 -0.02 -15.15
N VAL A 175 4.68 0.23 -16.05
CA VAL A 175 4.85 -0.50 -17.32
C VAL A 175 6.31 -0.87 -17.52
N SER A 176 6.55 -1.90 -18.31
CA SER A 176 7.90 -2.34 -18.65
C SER A 176 8.21 -2.07 -20.11
N LEU A 177 9.44 -1.65 -20.37
CA LEU A 177 9.96 -1.48 -21.71
C LEU A 177 11.26 -2.25 -21.88
N ALA A 178 11.39 -2.99 -22.96
CA ALA A 178 12.68 -3.45 -23.45
C ALA A 178 12.89 -2.91 -24.87
N TYR A 179 14.13 -2.96 -25.39
CA TYR A 179 14.41 -2.45 -26.72
C TYR A 179 14.82 -3.59 -27.65
N ASN A 180 14.15 -3.69 -28.80
CA ASN A 180 14.50 -4.60 -29.88
C ASN A 180 15.36 -3.84 -30.90
N ASP A 181 16.67 -4.05 -30.87
CA ASP A 181 17.63 -3.41 -31.77
C ASP A 181 17.40 -3.80 -33.24
N LYS A 182 16.98 -5.04 -33.51
CA LYS A 182 16.73 -5.55 -34.87
C LYS A 182 15.57 -4.83 -35.56
N THR A 183 14.51 -4.49 -34.82
CA THR A 183 13.34 -3.77 -35.36
C THR A 183 13.40 -2.27 -35.06
N SER A 184 14.35 -1.85 -34.22
CA SER A 184 14.44 -0.49 -33.68
C SER A 184 13.15 -0.03 -32.98
N GLN A 185 12.45 -0.97 -32.33
CA GLN A 185 11.18 -0.74 -31.61
C GLN A 185 11.32 -1.02 -30.12
N TRP A 186 10.46 -0.40 -29.32
CA TRP A 186 10.28 -0.74 -27.91
C TRP A 186 9.30 -1.90 -27.77
N LEU A 187 9.72 -2.94 -27.04
CA LEU A 187 8.81 -3.96 -26.51
C LEU A 187 8.08 -3.35 -25.31
N TYR A 188 6.78 -3.12 -25.44
CA TYR A 188 5.95 -2.51 -24.40
C TYR A 188 5.06 -3.56 -23.73
N MET A 189 5.11 -3.60 -22.40
CA MET A 189 4.26 -4.46 -21.56
C MET A 189 3.45 -3.63 -20.57
N ASP A 190 2.14 -3.83 -20.57
CA ASP A 190 1.22 -3.16 -19.65
C ASP A 190 0.08 -4.10 -19.28
N VAL A 191 -0.01 -4.41 -17.99
CA VAL A 191 -1.05 -5.29 -17.42
C VAL A 191 -2.47 -4.74 -17.67
N ASN A 192 -2.65 -3.43 -17.79
CA ASN A 192 -3.94 -2.81 -18.08
C ASN A 192 -4.38 -3.01 -19.52
N SER A 193 -3.47 -3.39 -20.40
CA SER A 193 -3.69 -3.54 -21.83
C SER A 193 -3.62 -5.00 -22.30
N LEU A 194 -3.65 -5.98 -21.38
CA LEU A 194 -3.67 -7.41 -21.72
C LEU A 194 -4.84 -7.79 -22.65
N ASN A 195 -5.92 -7.03 -22.61
CA ASN A 195 -7.10 -7.24 -23.46
C ASN A 195 -6.96 -6.68 -24.88
N ASN A 196 -6.00 -5.79 -25.10
CA ASN A 196 -5.75 -5.11 -26.38
C ASN A 196 -4.74 -5.86 -27.25
N CYS A 197 -4.08 -6.89 -26.72
CA CYS A 197 -3.11 -7.67 -27.48
C CYS A 197 -3.80 -8.62 -28.46
N GLU A 198 -3.54 -8.44 -29.75
CA GLU A 198 -3.98 -9.36 -30.82
C GLU A 198 -3.27 -10.71 -30.74
N SER A 199 -2.10 -10.77 -30.09
CA SER A 199 -1.31 -11.99 -29.90
C SER A 199 -1.34 -12.46 -28.44
N LEU A 200 -1.18 -13.78 -28.24
CA LEU A 200 -1.01 -14.38 -26.90
C LEU A 200 0.38 -14.14 -26.30
N ASN A 201 1.16 -13.22 -26.88
CA ASN A 201 2.44 -12.78 -26.33
C ASN A 201 2.29 -11.54 -25.44
N TYR A 202 1.10 -10.95 -25.30
CA TYR A 202 0.72 -9.93 -24.31
C TYR A 202 1.57 -8.63 -24.25
N HIS A 203 2.61 -8.50 -25.08
CA HIS A 203 3.40 -7.32 -25.34
C HIS A 203 3.29 -6.95 -26.83
N TRP A 204 3.68 -5.72 -27.18
CA TRP A 204 3.75 -5.29 -28.57
C TRP A 204 4.94 -4.37 -28.83
N GLU A 205 5.31 -4.24 -30.09
CA GLU A 205 6.36 -3.34 -30.54
C GLU A 205 5.79 -1.95 -30.85
N VAL A 206 6.46 -0.91 -30.36
CA VAL A 206 6.10 0.49 -30.57
C VAL A 206 7.33 1.34 -30.83
N ASP A 207 7.24 2.23 -31.83
CA ASP A 207 8.27 3.22 -32.07
C ASP A 207 8.25 4.32 -30.99
N THR A 208 9.34 5.08 -30.86
CA THR A 208 9.47 6.10 -29.80
C THR A 208 8.36 7.17 -29.84
N LEU A 209 7.86 7.52 -31.03
CA LEU A 209 6.79 8.51 -31.19
C LEU A 209 5.46 7.96 -30.68
N LYS A 210 5.10 6.74 -31.07
CA LYS A 210 3.89 6.07 -30.60
C LYS A 210 3.96 5.75 -29.12
N LEU A 211 5.15 5.41 -28.60
CA LEU A 211 5.36 5.11 -27.19
C LEU A 211 4.89 6.28 -26.28
N PHE A 212 5.16 7.53 -26.67
CA PHE A 212 4.68 8.69 -25.92
C PHE A 212 3.15 8.70 -25.80
N ASN A 213 2.45 8.52 -26.92
CA ASN A 213 0.97 8.48 -26.95
C ASN A 213 0.41 7.27 -26.18
N THR A 214 1.09 6.11 -26.25
CA THR A 214 0.74 4.91 -25.47
C THR A 214 0.86 5.20 -23.97
N LEU A 215 1.96 5.82 -23.53
CA LEU A 215 2.15 6.18 -22.12
C LEU A 215 1.20 7.29 -21.66
N GLN A 216 0.92 8.30 -22.49
CA GLN A 216 -0.10 9.31 -22.18
C GLN A 216 -1.47 8.69 -21.93
N THR A 217 -1.86 7.72 -22.78
CA THR A 217 -3.12 6.99 -22.61
C THR A 217 -3.10 6.14 -21.34
N SER A 218 -2.01 5.39 -21.12
CA SER A 218 -1.86 4.50 -19.96
C SER A 218 -1.85 5.28 -18.64
N PHE A 219 -1.09 6.39 -18.58
CA PHE A 219 -0.96 7.24 -17.39
C PHE A 219 -2.06 8.31 -17.29
N ARG A 220 -2.97 8.39 -18.27
CA ARG A 220 -4.05 9.38 -18.36
C ARG A 220 -3.54 10.83 -18.28
N SER A 221 -2.39 11.11 -18.90
CA SER A 221 -1.82 12.44 -18.96
C SER A 221 -2.12 13.15 -20.28
N MET A 222 -2.40 14.45 -20.23
CA MET A 222 -2.84 15.25 -21.39
C MET A 222 -1.84 16.32 -21.85
N ILE A 223 -0.91 16.77 -21.01
CA ILE A 223 0.00 17.88 -21.34
C ILE A 223 1.46 17.48 -21.12
N TYR A 224 1.84 17.23 -19.86
CA TYR A 224 3.17 16.76 -19.50
C TYR A 224 3.10 15.32 -19.02
N LEU A 225 4.01 14.47 -19.48
CA LEU A 225 4.13 13.12 -18.94
C LEU A 225 5.02 13.17 -17.71
N SER A 226 4.43 12.89 -16.54
CA SER A 226 5.11 12.84 -15.24
C SER A 226 5.31 11.38 -14.86
N PHE A 227 6.56 10.95 -14.73
CA PHE A 227 6.91 9.55 -14.49
C PHE A 227 8.31 9.41 -13.88
N ASN A 228 8.55 8.25 -13.30
CA ASN A 228 9.85 7.78 -12.88
C ASN A 228 10.34 6.71 -13.86
N VAL A 229 11.64 6.73 -14.13
CA VAL A 229 12.34 5.71 -14.91
C VAL A 229 13.33 4.99 -14.02
N LYS A 230 13.16 3.67 -13.93
CA LYS A 230 14.19 2.78 -13.41
C LYS A 230 14.80 1.96 -14.53
N ILE A 231 16.12 1.91 -14.59
CA ILE A 231 16.85 1.10 -15.58
C ILE A 231 17.36 -0.15 -14.90
N LEU A 232 17.08 -1.29 -15.50
CA LEU A 232 17.36 -2.60 -14.94
C LEU A 232 18.26 -3.42 -15.87
N SER A 233 19.16 -4.19 -15.29
CA SER A 233 19.89 -5.27 -15.97
C SER A 233 20.26 -6.36 -14.96
N THR A 234 20.65 -7.54 -15.45
CA THR A 234 20.99 -8.71 -14.63
C THR A 234 22.49 -8.92 -14.46
N HIS A 235 23.33 -8.11 -15.11
CA HIS A 235 24.79 -8.22 -15.06
C HIS A 235 25.43 -6.98 -14.45
N HIS A 236 26.48 -7.18 -13.64
CA HIS A 236 27.18 -6.11 -12.91
C HIS A 236 28.34 -5.54 -13.74
N THR A 237 28.08 -4.65 -14.69
CA THR A 237 29.18 -3.94 -15.36
C THR A 237 29.12 -2.41 -15.19
N TYR A 238 30.27 -1.86 -14.76
CA TYR A 238 30.52 -0.43 -14.51
C TYR A 238 30.31 0.52 -15.72
N PRO A 239 30.46 0.12 -17.02
CA PRO A 239 30.33 1.05 -18.14
C PRO A 239 28.93 1.67 -18.29
N ILE A 240 27.88 0.91 -17.94
CA ILE A 240 26.49 1.28 -18.14
C ILE A 240 26.07 2.41 -17.18
N LYS A 241 26.54 2.36 -15.91
CA LYS A 241 26.23 3.40 -14.89
C LYS A 241 26.69 4.80 -15.32
N GLU A 242 27.88 4.93 -15.87
CA GLU A 242 28.43 6.24 -16.31
C GLU A 242 27.68 6.81 -17.52
N GLN A 243 27.25 5.97 -18.47
CA GLN A 243 26.46 6.41 -19.62
C GLN A 243 25.13 7.04 -19.18
N PHE A 244 24.47 6.47 -18.16
CA PHE A 244 23.20 6.98 -17.64
C PHE A 244 23.34 8.21 -16.73
N LYS A 245 24.47 8.43 -16.05
CA LYS A 245 24.72 9.70 -15.35
C LYS A 245 24.67 10.92 -16.27
N SER A 246 25.04 10.77 -17.55
CA SER A 246 24.92 11.87 -18.51
C SER A 246 23.47 12.23 -18.85
N LEU A 247 22.51 11.34 -18.55
CA LEU A 247 21.09 11.48 -18.88
C LEU A 247 20.29 12.16 -17.78
N SER A 248 20.74 12.13 -16.52
CA SER A 248 20.09 12.87 -15.41
C SER A 248 20.16 14.39 -15.60
N ASN A 249 21.20 14.88 -16.28
CA ASN A 249 21.37 16.30 -16.62
C ASN A 249 20.45 16.76 -17.77
N CYS A 250 19.67 15.86 -18.37
CA CYS A 250 18.82 16.14 -19.52
C CYS A 250 17.39 16.52 -19.12
N THR A 251 17.15 16.73 -17.83
CA THR A 251 15.94 17.36 -17.35
C THR A 251 15.94 18.82 -17.79
N PRO A 252 14.86 19.32 -18.41
CA PRO A 252 14.68 20.75 -18.60
C PRO A 252 14.41 21.36 -17.23
N ILE A 253 15.50 21.74 -16.55
CA ILE A 253 15.51 22.47 -15.28
C ILE A 253 14.90 23.89 -15.46
N SER A 254 14.62 24.30 -16.70
CA SER A 254 14.40 25.69 -17.07
C SER A 254 12.96 26.21 -16.99
N GLU A 255 11.94 25.35 -16.80
CA GLU A 255 10.54 25.79 -16.79
C GLU A 255 9.81 25.40 -15.50
N ILE A 256 9.70 26.38 -14.61
CA ILE A 256 8.84 26.35 -13.43
C ILE A 256 7.39 26.08 -13.86
N GLY A 257 6.65 25.26 -13.10
CA GLY A 257 5.20 25.08 -13.28
C GLY A 257 4.74 23.86 -14.09
N ARG A 258 5.65 22.97 -14.52
CA ARG A 258 5.28 21.75 -15.27
C ARG A 258 4.72 20.68 -14.36
N THR A 259 3.46 20.28 -14.58
CA THR A 259 2.83 19.14 -13.91
C THR A 259 1.94 18.36 -14.86
N ASP A 260 1.72 17.09 -14.60
CA ASP A 260 0.79 16.29 -15.40
C ASP A 260 -0.68 16.69 -15.23
N SER A 261 -1.58 15.94 -15.88
CA SER A 261 -3.03 16.13 -15.79
C SER A 261 -3.58 15.92 -14.37
N LYS A 262 -2.88 15.23 -13.48
CA LYS A 262 -3.22 15.03 -12.07
C LYS A 262 -2.66 16.15 -11.18
N GLY A 263 -1.90 17.08 -11.74
CA GLY A 263 -1.21 18.12 -10.97
C GLY A 263 0.03 17.61 -10.26
N VAL A 264 0.58 16.47 -10.65
CA VAL A 264 1.81 15.89 -10.11
C VAL A 264 3.02 16.54 -10.79
N GLY A 265 3.85 17.18 -9.96
CA GLY A 265 5.12 17.82 -10.36
C GLY A 265 6.34 16.98 -9.99
N LEU A 266 7.52 17.52 -10.27
CA LEU A 266 8.78 16.79 -10.16
C LEU A 266 9.19 16.54 -8.70
N LEU A 267 8.99 17.53 -7.82
CA LEU A 267 9.29 17.39 -6.40
C LEU A 267 8.33 16.39 -5.74
N TYR A 268 7.05 16.40 -6.14
CA TYR A 268 6.08 15.42 -5.67
C TYR A 268 6.51 13.99 -6.03
N LEU A 269 6.89 13.72 -7.28
CA LEU A 269 7.33 12.39 -7.70
C LEU A 269 8.59 11.94 -6.94
N ALA A 270 9.57 12.82 -6.79
CA ALA A 270 10.81 12.48 -6.09
C ALA A 270 10.53 12.12 -4.62
N CYS A 271 9.61 12.86 -3.98
CA CYS A 271 9.12 12.53 -2.64
C CYS A 271 8.34 11.21 -2.60
N GLN A 272 7.48 10.94 -3.59
CA GLN A 272 6.71 9.70 -3.69
C GLN A 272 7.61 8.46 -3.82
N ASN A 273 8.70 8.56 -4.57
CA ASN A 273 9.61 7.45 -4.83
C ASN A 273 10.72 7.29 -3.79
N GLY A 274 10.80 8.18 -2.80
CA GLY A 274 11.88 8.12 -1.81
C GLY A 274 13.25 8.56 -2.33
N ASN A 275 13.31 9.28 -3.46
CA ASN A 275 14.58 9.69 -4.08
C ASN A 275 15.18 10.92 -3.38
N ILE A 276 15.78 10.70 -2.22
CA ILE A 276 16.34 11.76 -1.36
C ILE A 276 17.37 12.64 -2.08
N ASN A 277 18.17 12.06 -2.98
CA ASN A 277 19.21 12.77 -3.71
C ASN A 277 18.58 13.75 -4.71
N HIS A 278 17.56 13.30 -5.45
CA HIS A 278 16.86 14.17 -6.38
C HIS A 278 16.02 15.23 -5.65
N VAL A 279 15.36 14.90 -4.53
CA VAL A 279 14.69 15.90 -3.67
C VAL A 279 15.69 16.99 -3.27
N ARG A 280 16.87 16.62 -2.76
CA ARG A 280 17.91 17.59 -2.37
C ARG A 280 18.33 18.48 -3.54
N GLN A 281 18.56 17.88 -4.71
CA GLN A 281 18.93 18.60 -5.93
C GLN A 281 17.84 19.60 -6.35
N LEU A 282 16.58 19.18 -6.37
CA LEU A 282 15.43 20.03 -6.74
C LEU A 282 15.26 21.21 -5.78
N LEU A 283 15.41 20.98 -4.47
CA LEU A 283 15.36 22.05 -3.47
C LEU A 283 16.51 23.05 -3.67
N GLN A 284 17.73 22.59 -3.94
CA GLN A 284 18.88 23.45 -4.27
C GLN A 284 18.68 24.26 -5.55
N GLN A 285 17.95 23.70 -6.52
CA GLN A 285 17.60 24.35 -7.79
C GLN A 285 16.41 25.30 -7.68
N GLY A 286 15.78 25.45 -6.51
CA GLY A 286 14.70 26.40 -6.29
C GLY A 286 13.28 25.85 -6.56
N TYR A 287 13.08 24.53 -6.60
CA TYR A 287 11.75 23.91 -6.71
C TYR A 287 10.90 23.99 -5.43
N THR A 288 11.28 24.83 -4.46
CA THR A 288 10.55 25.01 -3.20
C THR A 288 9.11 25.52 -3.40
N TRP A 289 8.80 26.11 -4.56
CA TRP A 289 7.44 26.51 -4.95
C TRP A 289 6.45 25.34 -5.06
N GLU A 290 6.93 24.11 -5.33
CA GLU A 290 6.07 22.91 -5.38
C GLU A 290 5.68 22.39 -3.99
N LEU A 291 6.41 22.75 -2.94
CA LEU A 291 6.31 22.13 -1.62
C LEU A 291 4.88 22.14 -1.05
N ASN A 292 4.17 23.25 -1.25
CA ASN A 292 2.77 23.41 -0.81
C ASN A 292 1.74 23.20 -1.92
N ARG A 293 2.19 22.92 -3.16
CA ARG A 293 1.29 22.73 -4.31
C ARG A 293 0.59 21.37 -4.20
N LYS A 294 -0.73 21.40 -4.28
CA LYS A 294 -1.56 20.19 -4.23
C LYS A 294 -1.83 19.64 -5.63
N ASN A 295 -1.84 18.32 -5.74
CA ASN A 295 -2.35 17.58 -6.88
C ASN A 295 -3.90 17.53 -6.84
N LYS A 296 -4.52 16.81 -7.78
CA LYS A 296 -5.98 16.66 -7.87
C LYS A 296 -6.62 15.98 -6.65
N ASP A 297 -5.88 15.19 -5.88
CA ASP A 297 -6.33 14.54 -4.65
C ASP A 297 -6.08 15.40 -3.41
N GLY A 298 -5.51 16.60 -3.58
CA GLY A 298 -5.15 17.49 -2.50
C GLY A 298 -3.80 17.16 -1.84
N LEU A 299 -3.04 16.21 -2.36
CA LEU A 299 -1.74 15.80 -1.85
C LEU A 299 -0.64 16.73 -2.38
N ASN A 300 0.29 17.12 -1.51
CA ASN A 300 1.49 17.88 -1.84
C ASN A 300 2.75 17.05 -1.50
N PRO A 301 3.96 17.51 -1.88
CA PRO A 301 5.20 16.80 -1.55
C PRO A 301 5.36 16.46 -0.06
N PHE A 302 4.91 17.32 0.85
CA PHE A 302 4.97 17.04 2.28
C PHE A 302 4.02 15.90 2.71
N LEU A 303 2.78 15.91 2.22
CA LEU A 303 1.78 14.88 2.52
C LEU A 303 2.18 13.52 1.95
N ILE A 304 2.70 13.47 0.72
CA ILE A 304 3.12 12.21 0.10
C ILE A 304 4.33 11.61 0.82
N THR A 305 5.29 12.43 1.26
CA THR A 305 6.40 11.97 2.11
C THR A 305 5.92 11.36 3.43
N CYS A 306 4.90 11.95 4.06
CA CYS A 306 4.32 11.40 5.29
C CYS A 306 3.55 10.10 5.06
N LEU A 307 2.86 10.00 3.92
CA LEU A 307 2.10 8.79 3.54
C LEU A 307 3.00 7.57 3.32
N TYR A 308 4.19 7.76 2.74
CA TYR A 308 5.15 6.69 2.44
C TYR A 308 6.25 6.50 3.49
N GLY A 309 6.33 7.36 4.50
CA GLY A 309 7.20 7.12 5.65
C GLY A 309 8.65 7.58 5.49
N TYR A 310 8.98 8.40 4.49
CA TYR A 310 10.36 8.81 4.23
C TYR A 310 10.83 9.93 5.16
N ALA A 311 11.18 9.58 6.40
CA ALA A 311 11.57 10.53 7.45
C ALA A 311 12.78 11.41 7.08
N ASP A 312 13.75 10.87 6.35
CA ASP A 312 14.91 11.66 5.92
C ASP A 312 14.53 12.72 4.86
N ILE A 313 13.56 12.41 3.99
CA ILE A 313 12.98 13.39 3.06
C ILE A 313 12.13 14.41 3.83
N LEU A 314 11.36 13.96 4.83
CA LEU A 314 10.59 14.85 5.69
C LEU A 314 11.51 15.89 6.33
N SER A 315 12.61 15.45 6.92
CA SER A 315 13.66 16.31 7.48
C SER A 315 14.24 17.28 6.45
N LEU A 316 14.47 16.87 5.20
CA LEU A 316 14.93 17.78 4.15
C LEU A 316 13.90 18.85 3.79
N LEU A 317 12.61 18.47 3.66
CA LEU A 317 11.53 19.41 3.34
C LEU A 317 11.32 20.43 4.47
N GLN A 318 11.40 19.98 5.72
CA GLN A 318 11.27 20.83 6.92
C GLN A 318 12.39 21.88 7.03
N ASN A 319 13.59 21.55 6.57
CA ASN A 319 14.75 22.45 6.55
C ASN A 319 14.83 23.34 5.29
N SER A 320 13.80 23.31 4.43
CA SER A 320 13.77 24.16 3.24
C SER A 320 13.47 25.62 3.57
N SER A 321 13.73 26.53 2.62
CA SER A 321 13.52 27.98 2.81
C SER A 321 12.05 28.43 2.83
N VAL A 322 11.12 27.53 2.51
CA VAL A 322 9.68 27.82 2.44
C VAL A 322 8.97 27.11 3.58
N GLU A 323 8.12 27.85 4.32
CA GLU A 323 7.32 27.25 5.39
C GLU A 323 6.33 26.22 4.82
N TYR A 324 6.44 24.98 5.30
CA TYR A 324 5.50 23.93 4.98
C TYR A 324 4.26 24.04 5.87
N GLN A 325 3.12 23.64 5.32
CA GLN A 325 1.87 23.64 6.06
C GLN A 325 1.69 22.31 6.80
N VAL A 326 2.15 22.24 8.07
CA VAL A 326 2.08 21.01 8.89
C VAL A 326 0.66 20.43 9.02
N ASN A 327 -0.36 21.29 9.03
CA ASN A 327 -1.77 20.91 9.11
C ASN A 327 -2.47 20.94 7.73
N ALA A 328 -1.70 20.97 6.63
CA ALA A 328 -2.29 20.78 5.32
C ALA A 328 -3.02 19.44 5.28
N ALA A 329 -4.16 19.45 4.59
CA ALA A 329 -4.99 18.27 4.39
C ALA A 329 -5.21 18.01 2.90
N ASN A 330 -5.39 16.74 2.55
CA ASN A 330 -5.86 16.35 1.22
C ASN A 330 -7.34 16.70 1.02
N ASN A 331 -7.94 16.32 -0.11
CA ASN A 331 -9.34 16.63 -0.41
C ASN A 331 -10.36 15.95 0.52
N GLU A 332 -9.96 14.90 1.22
CA GLU A 332 -10.77 14.21 2.23
C GLU A 332 -10.59 14.80 3.64
N GLY A 333 -9.83 15.88 3.77
CA GLY A 333 -9.50 16.48 5.06
C GLY A 333 -8.45 15.70 5.85
N ALA A 334 -7.83 14.67 5.26
CA ALA A 334 -6.78 13.90 5.92
C ALA A 334 -5.46 14.70 5.92
N THR A 335 -4.96 14.98 7.12
CA THR A 335 -3.67 15.67 7.34
C THR A 335 -2.49 14.71 7.28
N ALA A 336 -1.26 15.24 7.27
CA ALA A 336 -0.03 14.44 7.38
C ALA A 336 -0.07 13.42 8.54
N LEU A 337 -0.62 13.83 9.69
CA LEU A 337 -0.74 12.95 10.85
C LEU A 337 -1.74 11.81 10.61
N HIS A 338 -2.86 12.06 9.92
CA HIS A 338 -3.79 10.98 9.53
C HIS A 338 -3.12 9.98 8.60
N LEU A 339 -2.42 10.46 7.57
CA LEU A 339 -1.76 9.62 6.57
C LEU A 339 -0.66 8.76 7.22
N ALA A 340 0.19 9.35 8.05
CA ALA A 340 1.23 8.61 8.77
C ALA A 340 0.66 7.59 9.77
N CYS A 341 -0.46 7.90 10.44
CA CYS A 341 -1.16 6.96 11.31
C CYS A 341 -1.82 5.82 10.53
N ALA A 342 -2.34 6.09 9.34
CA ALA A 342 -2.94 5.07 8.48
C ALA A 342 -1.88 4.09 7.93
N SER A 343 -0.71 4.61 7.56
CA SER A 343 0.39 3.83 6.99
C SER A 343 1.33 3.18 8.02
N GLY A 344 1.19 3.49 9.31
CA GLY A 344 2.03 2.87 10.34
C GLY A 344 3.43 3.46 10.51
N HIS A 345 3.67 4.69 10.06
CA HIS A 345 5.00 5.32 10.10
C HIS A 345 5.28 6.05 11.44
N ALA A 346 5.64 5.30 12.48
CA ALA A 346 5.87 5.84 13.83
C ALA A 346 6.89 6.98 13.89
N ARG A 347 8.01 6.89 13.14
CA ARG A 347 9.03 7.95 13.07
C ARG A 347 8.48 9.27 12.52
N ILE A 348 7.64 9.20 11.47
CA ILE A 348 6.95 10.38 10.93
C ILE A 348 5.99 10.95 11.98
N VAL A 349 5.22 10.08 12.66
CA VAL A 349 4.29 10.51 13.72
C VAL A 349 5.03 11.25 14.83
N GLU A 350 6.15 10.71 15.31
CA GLU A 350 6.98 11.35 16.34
C GLU A 350 7.49 12.73 15.88
N GLU A 351 8.05 12.82 14.66
CA GLU A 351 8.52 14.09 14.09
C GLU A 351 7.38 15.13 13.97
N LEU A 352 6.18 14.71 13.54
CA LEU A 352 5.01 15.58 13.45
C LEU A 352 4.54 16.05 14.84
N LEU A 353 4.47 15.15 15.83
CA LEU A 353 4.04 15.48 17.21
C LEU A 353 4.98 16.47 17.91
N ASN A 354 6.25 16.51 17.52
CA ASN A 354 7.19 17.50 18.02
C ASN A 354 7.03 18.88 17.37
N HIS A 355 6.18 19.03 16.35
CA HIS A 355 5.96 20.31 15.69
C HIS A 355 5.00 21.22 16.49
N PRO A 356 5.41 22.45 16.87
CA PRO A 356 4.69 23.27 17.85
C PRO A 356 3.31 23.75 17.40
N LYS A 357 3.06 23.83 16.08
CA LYS A 357 1.77 24.29 15.51
C LYS A 357 0.85 23.13 15.11
N LEU A 358 1.22 21.87 15.39
CA LEU A 358 0.43 20.71 14.97
C LEU A 358 -0.94 20.69 15.66
N GLN A 359 -2.00 20.43 14.89
CA GLN A 359 -3.35 20.20 15.40
C GLN A 359 -3.60 18.69 15.54
N VAL A 360 -3.18 18.10 16.66
CA VAL A 360 -3.21 16.64 16.89
C VAL A 360 -4.62 16.02 16.83
N ASN A 361 -5.67 16.78 17.18
CA ASN A 361 -7.05 16.30 17.21
C ASN A 361 -7.88 16.73 15.98
N GLN A 362 -7.26 17.31 14.95
CA GLN A 362 -8.00 17.74 13.76
C GLN A 362 -8.71 16.54 13.14
N THR A 363 -10.00 16.67 12.85
CA THR A 363 -10.77 15.62 12.18
C THR A 363 -10.72 15.79 10.66
N ASN A 364 -10.73 14.68 9.93
CA ASN A 364 -10.97 14.68 8.49
C ASN A 364 -12.45 14.98 8.17
N HIS A 365 -12.83 14.99 6.88
CA HIS A 365 -14.21 15.28 6.46
C HIS A 365 -15.24 14.24 6.94
N SER A 366 -14.79 13.04 7.33
CA SER A 366 -15.62 12.00 7.94
C SER A 366 -15.74 12.13 9.47
N GLY A 367 -15.20 13.20 10.07
CA GLY A 367 -15.20 13.38 11.53
C GLY A 367 -14.21 12.48 12.27
N VAL A 368 -13.31 11.81 11.55
CA VAL A 368 -12.35 10.85 12.11
C VAL A 368 -11.06 11.57 12.51
N THR A 369 -10.53 11.25 13.70
CA THR A 369 -9.25 11.77 14.21
C THR A 369 -8.07 10.86 13.84
N PRO A 370 -6.81 11.35 13.94
CA PRO A 370 -5.63 10.51 13.75
C PRO A 370 -5.56 9.33 14.73
N LEU A 371 -5.97 9.53 15.99
CA LEU A 371 -6.03 8.46 16.98
C LEU A 371 -7.03 7.37 16.59
N TYR A 372 -8.21 7.77 16.09
CA TYR A 372 -9.20 6.82 15.59
C TYR A 372 -8.60 5.96 14.49
N ILE A 373 -7.90 6.56 13.51
CA ILE A 373 -7.22 5.82 12.44
C ILE A 373 -6.16 4.87 13.01
N ALA A 374 -5.28 5.34 13.89
CA ALA A 374 -4.24 4.51 14.49
C ALA A 374 -4.81 3.30 15.27
N CYS A 375 -5.95 3.48 15.95
CA CYS A 375 -6.67 2.40 16.64
C CYS A 375 -7.33 1.42 15.65
N GLN A 376 -7.88 1.92 14.55
CA GLN A 376 -8.44 1.09 13.48
C GLN A 376 -7.36 0.28 12.77
N THR A 377 -6.19 0.86 12.52
CA THR A 377 -5.08 0.18 11.83
C THR A 377 -4.28 -0.73 12.76
N GLY A 378 -4.34 -0.50 14.07
CA GLY A 378 -3.77 -1.38 15.10
C GLY A 378 -2.29 -1.13 15.40
N HIS A 379 -1.77 0.07 15.07
CA HIS A 379 -0.37 0.42 15.28
C HIS A 379 -0.11 0.90 16.72
N ASP A 380 0.19 -0.02 17.62
CA ASP A 380 0.36 0.25 19.07
C ASP A 380 1.35 1.36 19.40
N GLU A 381 2.47 1.40 18.68
CA GLU A 381 3.52 2.39 18.89
C GLU A 381 3.00 3.80 18.59
N ILE A 382 2.29 3.97 17.47
CA ILE A 382 1.65 5.23 17.10
C ILE A 382 0.57 5.61 18.10
N VAL A 383 -0.25 4.65 18.55
CA VAL A 383 -1.26 4.91 19.56
C VAL A 383 -0.60 5.36 20.87
N ALA A 384 0.52 4.76 21.27
CA ALA A 384 1.26 5.19 22.46
C ALA A 384 1.83 6.61 22.31
N LEU A 385 2.44 6.93 21.17
CA LEU A 385 2.95 8.27 20.87
C LEU A 385 1.83 9.33 20.95
N LEU A 386 0.67 9.06 20.34
CA LEU A 386 -0.48 9.94 20.37
C LEU A 386 -1.00 10.14 21.80
N LEU A 387 -1.18 9.06 22.56
CA LEU A 387 -1.70 9.11 23.93
C LEU A 387 -0.78 9.83 24.92
N GLN A 388 0.52 9.84 24.66
CA GLN A 388 1.49 10.61 25.47
C GLN A 388 1.51 12.10 25.12
N HIS A 389 0.91 12.50 24.00
CA HIS A 389 0.92 13.89 23.56
C HIS A 389 -0.06 14.74 24.38
N LYS A 390 0.47 15.78 25.05
CA LYS A 390 -0.28 16.60 26.04
C LYS A 390 -1.56 17.25 25.50
N GLN A 391 -1.59 17.57 24.21
CA GLN A 391 -2.74 18.23 23.59
C GLN A 391 -3.78 17.23 23.07
N LEU A 392 -3.55 15.92 23.17
CA LEU A 392 -4.50 14.91 22.71
C LEU A 392 -5.71 14.84 23.66
N GLN A 393 -6.77 15.57 23.32
CA GLN A 393 -8.07 15.56 23.97
C GLN A 393 -9.13 16.13 23.02
N PRO A 394 -10.36 15.57 22.99
CA PRO A 394 -10.83 14.45 23.79
C PRO A 394 -10.45 13.08 23.20
N LEU A 395 -10.12 12.12 24.08
CA LEU A 395 -9.76 10.75 23.72
C LEU A 395 -10.88 10.01 22.97
N ASP A 396 -12.12 10.19 23.42
CA ASP A 396 -13.30 9.48 22.92
C ASP A 396 -14.02 10.25 21.79
N THR A 397 -13.28 11.01 20.97
CA THR A 397 -13.88 11.70 19.82
C THR A 397 -14.59 10.69 18.91
N ILE A 398 -15.89 10.88 18.70
CA ILE A 398 -16.71 9.99 17.88
C ILE A 398 -16.43 10.22 16.39
N GLY A 399 -16.16 9.14 15.67
CA GLY A 399 -15.99 9.13 14.23
C GLY A 399 -17.21 8.55 13.52
N LEU A 400 -16.95 7.75 12.49
CA LEU A 400 -17.97 7.08 11.69
C LEU A 400 -18.87 6.17 12.54
N GLU A 401 -20.17 6.18 12.23
CA GLU A 401 -21.20 5.37 12.90
C GLU A 401 -21.30 5.58 14.43
N GLY A 402 -20.75 6.69 14.94
CA GLY A 402 -20.71 6.98 16.37
C GLY A 402 -19.65 6.16 17.12
N HIS A 403 -18.69 5.56 16.42
CA HIS A 403 -17.61 4.81 17.06
C HIS A 403 -16.57 5.73 17.71
N THR A 404 -16.13 5.36 18.91
CA THR A 404 -14.93 5.92 19.55
C THR A 404 -13.66 5.18 19.08
N PRO A 405 -12.44 5.70 19.36
CA PRO A 405 -11.21 4.97 19.07
C PRO A 405 -11.14 3.56 19.69
N LEU A 406 -11.70 3.38 20.90
CA LEU A 406 -11.81 2.06 21.53
C LEU A 406 -12.77 1.13 20.76
N MET A 407 -13.91 1.65 20.31
CA MET A 407 -14.88 0.86 19.55
C MET A 407 -14.34 0.42 18.19
N VAL A 408 -13.68 1.32 17.45
CA VAL A 408 -13.09 0.95 16.15
C VAL A 408 -11.92 -0.03 16.33
N ALA A 409 -11.16 0.07 17.42
CA ALA A 409 -10.17 -0.94 17.78
C ALA A 409 -10.83 -2.32 18.01
N CYS A 410 -11.99 -2.40 18.68
CA CYS A 410 -12.73 -3.65 18.85
C CYS A 410 -13.27 -4.22 17.53
N LEU A 411 -13.70 -3.33 16.62
CA LEU A 411 -14.27 -3.68 15.32
C LEU A 411 -13.21 -4.21 14.34
N SER A 412 -12.00 -3.66 14.38
CA SER A 412 -10.97 -3.91 13.38
C SER A 412 -10.44 -5.35 13.40
N PRO A 413 -10.37 -6.05 12.25
CA PRO A 413 -9.70 -7.34 12.15
C PRO A 413 -8.19 -7.27 12.46
N ARG A 414 -7.56 -6.11 12.31
CA ARG A 414 -6.11 -5.92 12.49
C ARG A 414 -5.68 -5.99 13.96
N THR A 415 -6.63 -5.90 14.89
CA THR A 415 -6.37 -5.85 16.34
C THR A 415 -6.73 -7.14 17.08
N GLN A 416 -7.16 -8.20 16.37
CA GLN A 416 -7.71 -9.43 16.99
C GLN A 416 -6.78 -10.10 18.03
N ASN A 417 -5.46 -9.96 17.85
CA ASN A 417 -4.44 -10.52 18.73
C ASN A 417 -3.70 -9.45 19.56
N ASN A 418 -4.19 -8.21 19.57
CA ASN A 418 -3.47 -7.07 20.11
C ASN A 418 -4.03 -6.62 21.47
N LYS A 419 -3.64 -7.30 22.55
CA LYS A 419 -4.04 -6.95 23.92
C LYS A 419 -3.42 -5.62 24.40
N LYS A 420 -2.24 -5.28 23.86
CA LYS A 420 -1.47 -4.10 24.27
C LYS A 420 -2.24 -2.82 23.91
N LEU A 421 -2.80 -2.73 22.70
CA LEU A 421 -3.66 -1.63 22.26
C LEU A 421 -4.77 -1.30 23.26
N PHE A 422 -5.58 -2.30 23.61
CA PHE A 422 -6.73 -2.12 24.50
C PHE A 422 -6.29 -1.73 25.91
N THR A 423 -5.22 -2.34 26.41
CA THR A 423 -4.67 -2.03 27.74
C THR A 423 -4.21 -0.57 27.79
N LEU A 424 -3.54 -0.12 26.73
CA LEU A 424 -3.03 1.24 26.60
C LEU A 424 -4.16 2.27 26.56
N LEU A 425 -5.21 2.03 25.77
CA LEU A 425 -6.39 2.92 25.69
C LEU A 425 -7.11 3.04 27.04
N LEU A 426 -7.35 1.91 27.71
CA LEU A 426 -8.00 1.90 29.04
C LEU A 426 -7.14 2.59 30.10
N ALA A 427 -5.82 2.40 30.07
CA ALA A 427 -4.90 3.06 30.99
C ALA A 427 -4.91 4.60 30.84
N HIS A 428 -5.24 5.12 29.65
CA HIS A 428 -5.38 6.55 29.38
C HIS A 428 -6.83 7.05 29.51
N GLY A 429 -7.74 6.21 30.00
CA GLY A 429 -9.11 6.60 30.35
C GLY A 429 -10.13 6.49 29.22
N ALA A 430 -9.89 5.66 28.19
CA ALA A 430 -10.87 5.44 27.14
C ALA A 430 -12.21 4.93 27.70
N SER A 431 -13.31 5.55 27.31
CA SER A 431 -14.62 5.20 27.84
C SER A 431 -15.15 3.88 27.27
N MET A 432 -15.53 2.98 28.17
CA MET A 432 -16.20 1.73 27.82
C MET A 432 -17.74 1.84 27.77
N THR A 433 -18.31 2.93 28.28
CA THR A 433 -19.77 3.08 28.46
C THR A 433 -20.46 3.83 27.33
N LEU A 434 -19.68 4.48 26.46
CA LEU A 434 -20.22 5.16 25.28
C LEU A 434 -20.89 4.13 24.36
N LYS A 435 -21.87 4.61 23.58
CA LYS A 435 -22.63 3.80 22.63
C LYS A 435 -22.53 4.38 21.24
N ASN A 436 -22.33 3.52 20.26
CA ASN A 436 -22.39 3.88 18.85
C ASN A 436 -23.84 4.14 18.40
N ASN A 437 -24.03 4.46 17.12
CA ASN A 437 -25.37 4.73 16.56
C ASN A 437 -26.32 3.52 16.62
N ALA A 438 -25.77 2.30 16.72
CA ALA A 438 -26.53 1.05 16.91
C ALA A 438 -26.80 0.74 18.40
N GLY A 439 -26.42 1.61 19.32
CA GLY A 439 -26.60 1.42 20.76
C GLY A 439 -25.61 0.44 21.40
N GLN A 440 -24.56 0.04 20.67
CA GLN A 440 -23.55 -0.93 21.11
C GLN A 440 -22.40 -0.23 21.85
N THR A 441 -21.94 -0.86 22.93
CA THR A 441 -20.71 -0.49 23.64
C THR A 441 -19.47 -1.11 22.99
N ALA A 442 -18.28 -0.71 23.43
CA ALA A 442 -17.02 -1.32 22.98
C ALA A 442 -16.97 -2.84 23.22
N LEU A 443 -17.57 -3.33 24.32
CA LEU A 443 -17.60 -4.77 24.62
C LEU A 443 -18.62 -5.53 23.75
N ASP A 444 -19.76 -4.92 23.44
CA ASP A 444 -20.74 -5.49 22.51
C ASP A 444 -20.11 -5.70 21.12
N ILE A 445 -19.38 -4.68 20.64
CA ILE A 445 -18.65 -4.77 19.38
C ILE A 445 -17.62 -5.89 19.45
N ALA A 446 -16.76 -5.92 20.48
CA ALA A 446 -15.73 -6.94 20.64
C ALA A 446 -16.27 -8.38 20.62
N VAL A 447 -17.44 -8.62 21.25
CA VAL A 447 -18.11 -9.92 21.23
C VAL A 447 -18.70 -10.23 19.86
N SER A 448 -19.39 -9.26 19.24
CA SER A 448 -20.00 -9.47 17.91
C SER A 448 -18.96 -9.76 16.82
N THR A 449 -17.75 -9.20 16.93
CA THR A 449 -16.64 -9.41 15.99
C THR A 449 -15.71 -10.55 16.38
N ASN A 450 -15.96 -11.20 17.52
CA ASN A 450 -15.12 -12.25 18.10
C ASN A 450 -13.66 -11.80 18.30
N ASN A 451 -13.44 -10.53 18.69
CA ASN A 451 -12.13 -9.98 18.98
C ASN A 451 -11.66 -10.45 20.37
N SER A 452 -11.00 -11.61 20.41
CA SER A 452 -10.62 -12.27 21.67
C SER A 452 -9.71 -11.42 22.55
N ALA A 453 -8.77 -10.67 21.97
CA ALA A 453 -7.88 -9.77 22.71
C ALA A 453 -8.66 -8.64 23.40
N ALA A 454 -9.60 -8.00 22.69
CA ALA A 454 -10.48 -6.98 23.24
C ALA A 454 -11.35 -7.55 24.37
N ILE A 455 -12.01 -8.70 24.12
CA ILE A 455 -12.88 -9.36 25.11
C ILE A 455 -12.10 -9.64 26.40
N ASP A 456 -10.90 -10.22 26.28
CA ASP A 456 -10.04 -10.53 27.42
C ASP A 456 -9.71 -9.28 28.24
N VAL A 457 -9.18 -8.23 27.60
CA VAL A 457 -8.69 -7.03 28.29
C VAL A 457 -9.84 -6.22 28.89
N LEU A 458 -10.91 -6.01 28.12
CA LEU A 458 -12.09 -5.26 28.59
C LEU A 458 -12.81 -5.98 29.73
N SER A 459 -12.96 -7.31 29.64
CA SER A 459 -13.58 -8.10 30.71
C SER A 459 -12.73 -8.10 31.98
N LEU A 460 -11.40 -8.19 31.85
CA LEU A 460 -10.50 -8.08 32.99
C LEU A 460 -10.56 -6.69 33.64
N TRP A 461 -10.58 -5.62 32.84
CA TRP A 461 -10.69 -4.25 33.36
C TRP A 461 -11.98 -4.06 34.18
N LEU A 462 -13.10 -4.61 33.72
CA LEU A 462 -14.38 -4.59 34.44
C LEU A 462 -14.33 -5.27 35.81
N LEU A 463 -13.53 -6.34 35.95
CA LEU A 463 -13.36 -7.01 37.24
C LEU A 463 -12.76 -6.10 38.31
N HIS A 464 -11.95 -5.13 37.90
CA HIS A 464 -11.27 -4.18 38.79
C HIS A 464 -12.06 -2.87 39.00
N HIS A 465 -13.11 -2.61 38.20
CA HIS A 465 -13.91 -1.38 38.26
C HIS A 465 -15.42 -1.71 38.35
N PRO A 466 -15.89 -2.28 39.49
CA PRO A 466 -17.26 -2.76 39.62
C PRO A 466 -18.26 -1.60 39.68
N GLN A 467 -18.76 -1.19 38.53
CA GLN A 467 -19.92 -0.31 38.35
C GLN A 467 -21.11 -1.13 37.82
N GLN A 468 -22.24 -0.48 37.52
CA GLN A 468 -23.40 -1.16 36.93
C GLN A 468 -23.03 -1.79 35.58
N LEU A 469 -22.98 -3.13 35.52
CA LEU A 469 -22.57 -3.89 34.32
C LEU A 469 -23.43 -3.55 33.09
N SER A 470 -24.70 -3.16 33.29
CA SER A 470 -25.62 -2.73 32.24
C SER A 470 -25.17 -1.49 31.47
N GLN A 471 -24.22 -0.71 32.01
CA GLN A 471 -23.65 0.45 31.33
C GLN A 471 -22.54 0.08 30.33
N PHE A 472 -21.95 -1.11 30.48
CA PHE A 472 -20.77 -1.55 29.72
C PHE A 472 -21.08 -2.59 28.65
N MET A 473 -22.28 -3.17 28.66
CA MET A 473 -22.66 -4.24 27.74
C MET A 473 -24.16 -4.47 27.67
N SER A 474 -24.61 -5.04 26.55
CA SER A 474 -25.96 -5.57 26.37
C SER A 474 -26.18 -6.90 27.12
N PRO A 475 -27.45 -7.32 27.35
CA PRO A 475 -27.76 -8.63 27.94
C PRO A 475 -27.17 -9.81 27.16
N LEU A 476 -27.13 -9.74 25.83
CA LEU A 476 -26.55 -10.79 24.98
C LEU A 476 -25.06 -10.96 25.24
N THR A 477 -24.33 -9.85 25.26
CA THR A 477 -22.90 -9.82 25.58
C THR A 477 -22.64 -10.35 26.99
N PHE A 478 -23.44 -9.94 27.98
CA PHE A 478 -23.33 -10.47 29.34
C PHE A 478 -23.46 -12.00 29.38
N THR A 479 -24.47 -12.58 28.73
CA THR A 479 -24.64 -14.05 28.71
C THR A 479 -23.46 -14.78 28.07
N THR A 480 -22.78 -14.15 27.13
CA THR A 480 -21.62 -14.71 26.44
C THR A 480 -20.38 -14.70 27.34
N ILE A 481 -20.12 -13.58 28.02
CA ILE A 481 -18.90 -13.43 28.83
C ILE A 481 -19.04 -13.95 30.27
N ASP A 482 -20.25 -14.00 30.83
CA ASP A 482 -20.47 -14.40 32.24
C ASP A 482 -19.94 -15.82 32.50
N LYS A 483 -20.24 -16.76 31.60
CA LYS A 483 -19.76 -18.15 31.70
C LYS A 483 -18.24 -18.29 31.77
N LYS A 484 -17.51 -17.40 31.07
CA LYS A 484 -16.05 -17.51 30.91
C LYS A 484 -15.25 -16.61 31.86
N TYR A 485 -15.76 -15.41 32.19
CA TYR A 485 -14.99 -14.40 32.94
C TYR A 485 -15.65 -13.93 34.25
N LEU A 486 -16.99 -13.88 34.34
CA LEU A 486 -17.69 -13.26 35.48
C LEU A 486 -18.35 -14.27 36.44
N HIS A 487 -18.36 -15.57 36.12
CA HIS A 487 -19.04 -16.60 36.90
C HIS A 487 -18.60 -16.66 38.38
N LYS A 488 -17.36 -16.26 38.69
CA LYS A 488 -16.79 -16.29 40.04
C LYS A 488 -16.52 -14.90 40.65
N SER A 489 -16.91 -13.80 40.00
CA SER A 489 -16.63 -12.45 40.49
C SER A 489 -17.67 -11.97 41.51
N ARG A 490 -17.24 -11.16 42.50
CA ARG A 490 -18.11 -10.55 43.53
C ARG A 490 -18.85 -9.29 43.03
N ILE A 491 -19.04 -9.15 41.73
CA ILE A 491 -19.62 -7.95 41.11
C ILE A 491 -21.14 -8.01 41.24
N ASN A 492 -21.79 -6.87 41.43
CA ASN A 492 -23.25 -6.78 41.49
C ASN A 492 -23.87 -7.18 40.14
N LYS A 493 -24.39 -8.40 40.05
CA LYS A 493 -25.04 -8.99 38.87
C LYS A 493 -26.53 -8.62 38.80
N GLU A 494 -26.89 -7.33 38.93
CA GLU A 494 -28.29 -6.92 38.88
C GLU A 494 -29.06 -7.61 37.75
N PRO A 495 -30.33 -8.00 37.95
CA PRO A 495 -31.05 -8.80 36.97
C PRO A 495 -31.20 -8.02 35.65
N LEU A 496 -30.40 -8.39 34.64
CA LEU A 496 -30.55 -7.92 33.26
C LEU A 496 -31.93 -8.30 32.66
N THR A 497 -32.71 -9.13 33.37
CA THR A 497 -34.11 -9.45 33.07
C THR A 497 -35.05 -8.23 33.09
N PHE A 498 -34.64 -7.09 33.66
CA PHE A 498 -35.45 -5.87 33.64
C PHE A 498 -35.44 -5.13 32.28
N PHE A 499 -34.53 -5.46 31.36
CA PHE A 499 -34.39 -4.76 30.07
C PHE A 499 -35.37 -5.19 28.97
N ASN A 500 -36.05 -6.34 29.11
CA ASN A 500 -36.95 -6.88 28.08
C ASN A 500 -38.29 -6.12 27.94
N LYS A 501 -38.55 -5.05 28.70
CA LYS A 501 -39.81 -4.28 28.61
C LYS A 501 -39.73 -2.95 27.85
N GLN A 502 -38.55 -2.46 27.46
CA GLN A 502 -38.44 -1.15 26.79
C GLN A 502 -37.96 -1.16 25.32
N ASN A 503 -37.46 -2.28 24.78
CA ASN A 503 -36.91 -2.33 23.41
C ASN A 503 -37.72 -3.16 22.39
N MET A 504 -38.96 -3.57 22.69
CA MET A 504 -39.84 -4.16 21.66
C MET A 504 -40.48 -3.08 20.77
N ALA A 505 -39.67 -2.27 20.08
CA ALA A 505 -40.11 -1.44 18.96
C ALA A 505 -38.89 -0.83 18.27
N ILE A 506 -38.10 -1.64 17.55
CA ILE A 506 -37.38 -1.27 16.31
C ILE A 506 -37.00 -2.61 15.68
N GLU A 507 -37.70 -2.99 14.63
CA GLU A 507 -37.40 -4.17 13.82
C GLU A 507 -36.04 -3.98 13.12
N ALA A 508 -35.25 -5.04 13.12
CA ALA A 508 -33.94 -5.11 12.47
C ALA A 508 -34.09 -5.25 10.95
N GLU A 509 -33.55 -4.31 10.18
CA GLU A 509 -33.21 -4.53 8.77
C GLU A 509 -31.76 -5.03 8.61
N PRO A 510 -31.44 -5.79 7.55
CA PRO A 510 -30.17 -6.50 7.43
C PRO A 510 -29.01 -5.54 7.11
N ILE A 511 -27.91 -5.74 7.83
CA ILE A 511 -26.64 -5.01 7.69
C ILE A 511 -26.02 -5.30 6.32
N ASN A 512 -26.03 -4.31 5.44
CA ASN A 512 -25.27 -4.33 4.19
C ASN A 512 -23.77 -4.16 4.49
N ARG A 513 -22.97 -5.12 4.03
CA ARG A 513 -21.50 -5.07 4.04
C ARG A 513 -21.02 -3.90 3.18
N CYS A 514 -20.63 -2.78 3.80
CA CYS A 514 -19.84 -1.77 3.12
C CYS A 514 -18.35 -2.11 3.22
N SER A 515 -17.83 -2.60 2.11
CA SER A 515 -16.41 -2.53 1.76
C SER A 515 -16.05 -1.07 1.46
N LEU A 516 -15.17 -0.47 2.25
CA LEU A 516 -14.49 0.77 1.89
C LEU A 516 -13.01 0.46 1.72
N LYS A 517 -12.56 0.58 0.47
CA LYS A 517 -11.15 0.53 0.06
C LYS A 517 -10.40 1.69 0.73
N VAL A 518 -9.15 1.40 1.11
CA VAL A 518 -8.15 2.35 1.61
C VAL A 518 -7.95 3.49 0.62
#